data_AF-A0A966IBU4-F1
#
_entry.id   AF-A0A966IBU4-F1
#
_cell.length_a   1.000
_cell.length_b   1.000
_cell.length_c   1.000
_cell.angle_alpha   90.00
_cell.angle_beta   90.00
_cell.angle_gamma   90.00
#
_symmetry.space_group_name_H-M   'P 1'
#
loop_
_entity.id
_entity.type
_entity.pdbx_description
1 polymer ?
#
loop_
_entity_poly.entity_id
_entity_poly.type
_entity_poly.pdbx_seq_one_letter_code
_entity_poly.pdbx_strand_id
1 'polypeptide(L)'
;MIFSRGPINEPLDLFFDTNVRFHERIIAIAANPWMTSVIADLRKVLKLQRKDSLSRTGRLQQSLSEHREILKALLKRDPVAAEQAMRTHLAHGLEAAK
;
A
#
# COMPACT_ATOMS: atom_id res chain seq x y z
N MET A 1 -15.98 -16.77 -6.65
CA MET A 1 -14.82 -17.69 -6.59
C MET A 1 -13.97 -17.33 -5.39
N ILE A 2 -13.86 -18.25 -4.44
CA ILE A 2 -13.20 -18.11 -3.15
C ILE A 2 -11.70 -18.38 -3.36
N PHE A 3 -10.84 -17.36 -3.22
CA PHE A 3 -9.39 -17.58 -3.19
C PHE A 3 -9.03 -18.19 -1.82
N SER A 4 -8.63 -19.46 -1.82
CA SER A 4 -8.08 -20.13 -0.66
C SER A 4 -6.70 -19.54 -0.32
N ARG A 5 -6.54 -18.95 0.86
CA ARG A 5 -5.27 -18.40 1.38
C ARG A 5 -4.41 -19.55 1.94
N GLY A 6 -3.26 -19.82 1.31
CA GLY A 6 -2.24 -20.72 1.86
C GLY A 6 -1.41 -20.06 2.98
N PRO A 7 -0.60 -20.84 3.73
CA PRO A 7 0.16 -20.32 4.86
C PRO A 7 1.28 -19.36 4.40
N ILE A 8 1.36 -18.19 5.03
CA ILE A 8 2.40 -17.17 4.82
C ILE A 8 3.64 -17.63 5.58
N ASN A 9 4.71 -18.03 4.90
CA ASN A 9 5.91 -18.59 5.55
C ASN A 9 7.20 -17.77 5.34
N GLU A 10 7.18 -16.62 4.66
CA GLU A 10 8.34 -15.74 4.52
C GLU A 10 8.06 -14.29 5.00
N PRO A 11 9.02 -13.60 5.66
CA PRO A 11 8.85 -12.22 6.14
C PRO A 11 8.42 -11.23 5.07
N LEU A 12 8.82 -11.47 3.81
CA LEU A 12 8.48 -10.64 2.67
C LEU A 12 7.00 -10.82 2.26
N ASP A 13 6.51 -12.05 2.24
CA ASP A 13 5.10 -12.35 1.94
C ASP A 13 4.16 -11.75 2.99
N LEU A 14 4.56 -11.82 4.27
CA LEU A 14 3.80 -11.19 5.36
C LEU A 14 3.72 -9.67 5.20
N PHE A 15 4.83 -9.04 4.78
CA PHE A 15 4.84 -7.62 4.47
C PHE A 15 3.89 -7.31 3.32
N PHE A 16 3.90 -8.08 2.22
CA PHE A 16 3.02 -7.85 1.09
C PHE A 16 1.54 -7.95 1.46
N ASP A 17 1.15 -8.98 2.20
CA ASP A 17 -0.24 -9.12 2.67
C ASP A 17 -0.63 -7.96 3.60
N THR A 18 0.24 -7.63 4.56
CA THR A 18 0.00 -6.53 5.50
C THR A 18 -0.11 -5.18 4.79
N ASN A 19 0.73 -4.94 3.79
CA ASN A 19 0.71 -3.73 2.96
C ASN A 19 -0.61 -3.58 2.21
N VAL A 20 -1.08 -4.66 1.56
CA VAL A 20 -2.38 -4.65 0.87
C VAL A 20 -3.50 -4.31 1.84
N ARG A 21 -3.55 -4.99 3.00
CA ARG A 21 -4.56 -4.76 4.04
C ARG A 21 -4.54 -3.35 4.62
N PHE A 22 -3.35 -2.76 4.78
CA PHE A 22 -3.19 -1.38 5.25
C PHE A 22 -3.87 -0.40 4.30
N HIS A 23 -3.57 -0.47 3.00
CA HIS A 23 -4.19 0.43 2.03
C HIS A 23 -5.69 0.17 1.84
N GLU A 24 -6.15 -1.09 1.89
CA GLU A 24 -7.58 -1.41 1.88
C GLU A 24 -8.31 -0.73 3.04
N ARG A 25 -7.70 -0.71 4.23
CA ARG A 25 -8.31 -0.05 5.39
C ARG A 25 -8.42 1.46 5.21
N ILE A 26 -7.40 2.11 4.65
CA ILE A 26 -7.43 3.54 4.36
C ILE A 26 -8.56 3.88 3.38
N ILE A 27 -8.70 3.11 2.30
CA ILE A 27 -9.77 3.30 1.30
C ILE A 27 -11.15 3.11 1.94
N ALA A 28 -11.31 2.07 2.77
CA ALA A 28 -12.58 1.82 3.44
C ALA A 28 -13.01 2.96 4.38
N ILE A 29 -12.06 3.66 5.01
CA ILE A 29 -12.34 4.81 5.89
C ILE A 29 -12.92 5.99 5.10
N ALA A 30 -12.56 6.14 3.82
CA ALA A 30 -13.08 7.21 2.98
C ALA A 30 -14.56 7.04 2.60
N ALA A 31 -15.16 5.88 2.87
CA ALA A 31 -16.59 5.58 2.69
C ALA A 31 -17.14 5.96 1.30
N ASN A 32 -16.31 5.84 0.25
CA ASN A 32 -16.67 6.16 -1.13
C ASN A 32 -16.62 4.88 -2.00
N PRO A 33 -17.76 4.24 -2.29
CA PRO A 33 -17.82 2.99 -3.06
C PRO A 33 -17.31 3.13 -4.49
N TRP A 34 -17.56 4.28 -5.13
CA TRP A 34 -17.09 4.54 -6.49
C TRP A 34 -15.56 4.61 -6.55
N MET A 35 -14.95 5.40 -5.65
CA MET A 35 -13.50 5.49 -5.51
C MET A 35 -12.88 4.12 -5.20
N THR A 36 -13.52 3.34 -4.33
CA THR A 36 -13.08 1.98 -4.00
C THR A 36 -13.02 1.09 -5.25
N SER A 37 -14.04 1.14 -6.11
CA SER A 37 -14.07 0.38 -7.36
C SER A 37 -12.95 0.81 -8.32
N VAL A 38 -12.78 2.12 -8.52
CA VAL A 38 -11.73 2.67 -9.41
C VAL A 38 -10.34 2.22 -8.95
N ILE A 39 -10.05 2.31 -7.65
CA ILE A 39 -8.76 1.88 -7.11
C ILE A 39 -8.57 0.37 -7.25
N ALA A 40 -9.62 -0.43 -7.04
CA ALA A 40 -9.54 -1.88 -7.20
C ALA A 40 -9.19 -2.27 -8.64
N ASP A 41 -9.77 -1.61 -9.63
CA ASP A 41 -9.47 -1.87 -11.04
C ASP A 41 -8.05 -1.44 -11.42
N LEU A 42 -7.59 -0.27 -10.96
CA LEU A 42 -6.19 0.16 -11.17
C LEU A 42 -5.18 -0.81 -10.55
N ARG A 43 -5.47 -1.36 -9.37
CA ARG A 43 -4.59 -2.34 -8.71
C ARG A 43 -4.45 -3.64 -9.49
N LYS A 44 -5.48 -4.09 -10.21
CA LYS A 44 -5.40 -5.29 -11.05
C LYS A 44 -4.35 -5.11 -12.15
N VAL A 45 -4.32 -3.92 -12.77
CA VAL A 45 -3.33 -3.57 -13.80
C VAL A 45 -1.92 -3.53 -13.20
N LEU A 46 -1.75 -2.85 -12.06
CA LEU A 46 -0.44 -2.67 -11.42
C LEU A 46 0.15 -3.96 -10.81
N LYS A 47 -0.68 -4.92 -10.41
CA LYS A 47 -0.21 -6.20 -9.83
C LYS A 47 0.67 -7.00 -10.81
N LEU A 48 0.46 -6.82 -12.12
CA LEU A 48 1.25 -7.47 -13.16
C LEU A 48 2.70 -6.95 -13.24
N GLN A 49 2.99 -5.76 -12.69
CA GLN A 49 4.29 -5.08 -12.78
C GLN A 49 5.12 -5.14 -11.48
N ARG A 50 4.57 -5.67 -10.38
CA ARG A 50 5.09 -5.45 -9.02
C ARG A 50 6.13 -6.44 -8.50
N LYS A 51 6.43 -7.53 -9.21
CA LYS A 51 7.32 -8.58 -8.67
C LYS A 51 8.75 -8.11 -8.39
N ASP A 52 9.21 -7.05 -9.06
CA ASP A 52 10.64 -6.67 -9.04
C ASP A 52 10.96 -5.38 -8.26
N SER A 53 9.97 -4.57 -7.86
CA SER A 53 10.26 -3.22 -7.31
C SER A 53 10.72 -3.21 -5.85
N LEU A 54 10.34 -4.23 -5.06
CA LEU A 54 10.63 -4.33 -3.63
C LEU A 54 11.79 -5.27 -3.29
N SER A 55 12.34 -5.98 -4.27
CA SER A 55 13.56 -6.80 -4.11
C SER A 55 14.83 -5.95 -4.01
N ARG A 56 14.74 -4.64 -4.31
CA ARG A 56 15.84 -3.68 -4.15
C ARG A 56 16.14 -3.46 -2.67
N THR A 57 17.40 -3.69 -2.29
CA THR A 57 17.91 -3.53 -0.92
C THR A 57 17.48 -2.19 -0.31
N GLY A 58 16.84 -2.22 0.86
CA GLY A 58 16.42 -1.02 1.62
C GLY A 58 15.02 -0.48 1.32
N ARG A 59 14.38 -0.86 0.20
CA ARG A 59 13.04 -0.35 -0.16
C ARG A 59 11.94 -0.80 0.82
N LEU A 60 12.09 -1.98 1.42
CA LEU A 60 11.18 -2.50 2.44
C LEU A 60 11.15 -1.57 3.67
N GLN A 61 12.33 -1.23 4.21
CA GLN A 61 12.46 -0.36 5.38
C GLN A 61 11.93 1.04 5.08
N GLN A 62 12.19 1.57 3.88
CA GLN A 62 11.63 2.85 3.42
C GLN A 62 10.09 2.80 3.36
N SER A 63 9.49 1.73 2.82
CA SER A 63 8.03 1.60 2.80
C SER A 63 7.42 1.60 4.21
N LEU A 64 8.10 0.93 5.15
CA LEU A 64 7.64 0.84 6.53
C LEU A 64 7.71 2.19 7.26
N SER A 65 8.72 3.04 6.97
CA SER A 65 8.76 4.39 7.53
C SER A 65 7.65 5.27 6.94
N GLU A 66 7.43 5.19 5.63
CA GLU A 66 6.35 5.91 4.94
C GLU A 66 4.96 5.56 5.51
N HIS A 67 4.68 4.26 5.72
CA HIS A 67 3.40 3.84 6.31
C HIS A 67 3.20 4.37 7.73
N ARG A 68 4.29 4.47 8.52
CA ARG A 68 4.21 5.04 9.88
C ARG A 68 3.86 6.52 9.84
N GLU A 69 4.40 7.30 8.90
CA GLU A 69 4.04 8.71 8.76
C GLU A 69 2.59 8.89 8.29
N ILE A 70 2.12 8.05 7.35
CA ILE A 70 0.70 8.03 6.95
C ILE A 70 -0.19 7.72 8.17
N LEU A 71 0.13 6.66 8.93
CA LEU A 71 -0.65 6.27 10.10
C LEU A 71 -0.67 7.37 11.17
N LYS A 72 0.48 8.00 11.42
CA LYS A 72 0.61 9.12 12.37
C LYS A 72 -0.27 10.30 11.97
N ALA A 73 -0.30 10.66 10.69
CA ALA A 73 -1.17 11.72 10.19
C ALA A 73 -2.66 11.37 10.33
N LEU A 74 -3.04 10.12 10.00
CA LEU A 74 -4.40 9.62 10.17
C LEU A 74 -4.85 9.62 11.63
N LEU A 75 -4.00 9.17 12.56
CA LEU A 75 -4.29 9.16 13.99
C LEU A 75 -4.46 10.57 14.57
N LYS A 76 -3.71 11.54 14.04
CA LYS A 76 -3.87 12.97 14.36
C LYS A 76 -5.08 13.62 13.70
N ARG A 77 -5.79 12.90 12.81
CA ARG A 77 -6.88 13.44 11.98
C ARG A 77 -6.46 14.67 11.17
N ASP A 78 -5.23 14.67 10.69
CA ASP A 78 -4.68 15.73 9.84
C ASP A 78 -4.78 15.31 8.36
N PRO A 79 -5.81 15.80 7.63
CA PRO A 79 -6.04 15.38 6.24
C PRO A 79 -4.93 15.86 5.29
N VAL A 80 -4.34 17.03 5.55
CA VAL A 80 -3.30 17.62 4.69
C VAL A 80 -2.02 16.81 4.84
N ALA A 81 -1.61 16.50 6.07
CA ALA A 81 -0.45 15.66 6.32
C ALA A 81 -0.64 14.23 5.78
N ALA A 82 -1.85 13.67 5.89
CA ALA A 82 -2.14 12.33 5.38
C ALA A 82 -2.06 12.27 3.85
N GLU A 83 -2.60 13.27 3.15
CA GLU A 83 -2.48 13.36 1.69
C GLU A 83 -1.01 13.49 1.28
N GLN A 84 -0.27 14.42 1.89
CA GLN A 84 1.13 14.66 1.55
C GLN A 84 1.98 13.39 1.75
N ALA A 85 1.81 12.70 2.88
CA ALA A 85 2.51 11.46 3.16
C ALA A 85 2.18 10.35 2.15
N MET A 86 0.90 10.22 1.76
CA MET A 86 0.48 9.25 0.74
C MET A 86 1.07 9.58 -0.63
N ARG A 87 1.09 10.86 -1.03
CA ARG A 87 1.70 11.29 -2.30
C ARG A 87 3.18 10.95 -2.37
N THR A 88 3.93 11.26 -1.31
CA THR A 88 5.36 10.91 -1.21
C THR A 88 5.57 9.40 -1.30
N HIS A 89 4.78 8.62 -0.55
CA HIS A 89 4.82 7.16 -0.58
C HIS A 89 4.59 6.57 -1.99
N LEU A 90 3.58 7.09 -2.71
CA LEU A 90 3.28 6.65 -4.08
C LEU A 90 4.39 7.04 -5.07
N ALA A 91 4.98 8.22 -4.91
CA ALA A 91 6.10 8.68 -5.74
C ALA A 91 7.34 7.77 -5.59
N HIS A 92 7.77 7.49 -4.36
CA HIS A 92 8.87 6.54 -4.11
C HIS A 92 8.53 5.12 -4.56
N GLY A 93 7.24 4.72 -4.47
CA GLY A 93 6.76 3.45 -5.03
C GLY A 93 6.91 3.38 -6.54
N LEU A 94 6.62 4.47 -7.25
CA LEU A 94 6.79 4.58 -8.71
C LEU A 94 8.27 4.59 -9.10
N GLU A 95 9.11 5.34 -8.40
CA GLU A 95 10.56 5.38 -8.65
C GLU A 95 11.21 4.01 -8.48
N ALA A 96 10.82 3.26 -7.45
CA ALA A 96 11.36 1.92 -7.22
C ALA A 96 10.95 0.90 -8.30
N ALA A 97 9.83 1.16 -9.00
CA ALA A 97 9.33 0.33 -10.09
C ALA A 97 9.93 0.68 -11.47
N LYS A 98 10.76 1.73 -11.56
CA LYS A 98 11.59 2.04 -12.73
C LYS A 98 12.94 1.33 -12.65
#